data_AF-A0AA42GMX4-F1
#
_entry.id   AF-A0AA42GMX4-F1
#
_cell.length_a   1.000
_cell.length_b   1.000
_cell.length_c   1.000
_cell.angle_alpha   90.00
_cell.angle_beta   90.00
_cell.angle_gamma   90.00
#
_symmetry.space_group_name_H-M   'P 1'
#
loop_
_entity.id
_entity.type
_entity.pdbx_description
1 polymer ?
#
loop_
_entity_poly.entity_id
_entity_poly.type
_entity_poly.pdbx_seq_one_letter_code
_entity_poly.pdbx_strand_id
1 'polypeptide(L)'
;MNLRTFPIIGLTLLLASCETAMLGNVLVGCAMRPEPEFMPKELPAAKVGSPYDVRIDVINASTPVGRILDDPERPLPKGLSIIHTEREKHGFIRGVPEQAGTYEVLLYASTFGTQCVGQYAEITYQLEVTE
;
A
#
# COMPACT_ATOMS: atom_id res chain seq x y z
N MET A 1 3.34 52.44 25.96
CA MET A 1 3.62 51.22 25.17
C MET A 1 5.09 50.89 25.35
N ASN A 2 5.42 49.83 26.09
CA ASN A 2 6.80 49.54 26.52
C ASN A 2 7.66 49.10 25.31
N LEU A 3 8.74 49.84 25.04
CA LEU A 3 9.67 49.62 23.91
C LEU A 3 10.28 48.19 23.87
N ARG A 4 10.23 47.47 25.01
CA ARG A 4 10.65 46.07 25.16
C ARG A 4 9.73 45.04 24.49
N THR A 5 8.52 45.41 24.07
CA THR A 5 7.53 44.48 23.51
C THR A 5 7.65 44.28 21.99
N PHE A 6 8.24 45.24 21.27
CA PHE A 6 8.48 45.15 19.82
C PHE A 6 9.34 43.95 19.37
N PRO A 7 10.49 43.65 19.99
CA PRO A 7 11.31 42.51 19.54
C PRO A 7 10.64 41.15 19.82
N ILE A 8 9.80 41.06 20.85
CA ILE A 8 9.06 39.83 21.20
C ILE A 8 7.96 39.56 20.18
N ILE A 9 7.26 40.60 19.72
CA ILE A 9 6.22 40.49 18.69
C ILE A 9 6.83 40.10 17.33
N GLY A 10 7.99 40.68 16.96
CA GLY A 10 8.68 40.31 15.72
C GLY A 10 9.16 38.85 15.70
N LEU A 11 9.70 38.36 16.81
CA LEU A 11 10.17 36.97 16.93
C LEU A 11 9.01 35.95 16.88
N THR A 12 7.88 36.26 17.50
CA THR A 12 6.69 35.38 17.48
C THR A 12 6.04 35.30 16.09
N LEU A 13 6.01 36.39 15.34
CA LEU A 13 5.56 36.39 13.94
C LEU A 13 6.46 35.53 13.03
N LEU A 14 7.78 35.60 13.21
CA LEU A 14 8.74 34.78 12.46
C LEU A 14 8.59 33.30 12.80
N LEU A 15 8.47 32.95 14.08
CA LEU A 15 8.27 31.56 14.53
C LEU A 15 6.93 30.99 14.04
N ALA A 16 5.84 31.75 14.16
CA ALA A 16 4.52 31.33 13.69
C ALA A 16 4.46 31.14 12.17
N SER A 17 5.19 31.95 11.40
CA SER A 17 5.29 31.81 9.94
C SER A 17 6.02 30.53 9.52
N CYS A 18 7.01 30.08 10.30
CA CYS A 18 7.74 28.85 10.02
C CYS A 18 6.87 27.62 10.30
N GLU A 19 6.14 27.62 11.41
CA GLU A 19 5.22 26.52 11.77
C GLU A 19 4.08 26.38 10.74
N THR A 20 3.47 27.50 10.34
CA THR A 20 2.41 27.48 9.32
C THR A 20 2.91 27.05 7.95
N ALA A 21 4.11 27.45 7.53
CA ALA A 21 4.70 27.00 6.28
C ALA A 21 5.02 25.49 6.31
N MET A 22 5.58 24.99 7.42
CA MET A 22 5.89 23.56 7.59
C MET A 22 4.64 22.70 7.61
N LEU A 23 3.61 23.11 8.39
CA LEU A 23 2.32 22.42 8.44
C LEU A 23 1.62 22.46 7.09
N GLY A 24 1.63 23.60 6.39
CA GLY A 24 1.06 23.76 5.06
C GLY A 24 1.70 22.81 4.06
N ASN A 25 3.03 22.74 4.03
CA ASN A 25 3.77 21.85 3.13
C ASN A 25 3.49 20.37 3.40
N VAL A 26 3.37 19.95 4.67
CA VAL A 26 3.02 18.57 5.01
C VAL A 26 1.60 18.23 4.56
N LEU A 27 0.62 19.10 4.83
CA LEU A 27 -0.77 18.87 4.43
C LEU A 27 -0.91 18.75 2.91
N VAL A 28 -0.30 19.68 2.16
CA VAL A 28 -0.32 19.65 0.69
C VAL A 28 0.40 18.41 0.16
N GLY A 29 1.58 18.10 0.70
CA GLY A 29 2.36 16.92 0.30
C GLY A 29 1.67 15.60 0.60
N CYS A 30 0.70 15.57 1.51
CA CYS A 30 -0.06 14.37 1.85
C CYS A 30 -1.37 14.25 1.09
N ALA A 31 -2.01 15.37 0.77
CA ALA A 31 -3.17 15.41 -0.10
C ALA A 31 -2.82 15.06 -1.57
N MET A 32 -1.60 15.37 -2.03
CA MET A 32 -1.19 15.14 -3.43
C MET A 32 -0.50 13.79 -3.69
N ARG A 33 -0.51 12.86 -2.72
CA ARG A 33 0.13 11.55 -2.93
C ARG A 33 -0.70 10.73 -3.92
N PRO A 34 -0.07 10.09 -4.92
CA PRO A 34 -0.79 9.15 -5.76
C PRO A 34 -1.29 7.97 -4.92
N GLU A 35 -2.42 7.41 -5.31
CA GLU A 35 -2.99 6.22 -4.67
C GLU A 35 -2.16 4.99 -5.06
N PRO A 36 -1.77 4.12 -4.10
CA PRO A 36 -1.10 2.88 -4.43
C PRO A 36 -2.02 1.94 -5.18
N GLU A 37 -1.44 1.13 -6.05
CA GLU A 37 -2.22 0.29 -6.95
C GLU A 37 -1.51 -1.05 -7.20
N PHE A 38 -2.28 -2.13 -7.29
CA PHE A 38 -1.75 -3.45 -7.63
C PHE A 38 -1.48 -3.62 -9.12
N MET A 39 -0.38 -4.31 -9.42
CA MET A 39 0.04 -4.80 -10.74
C MET A 39 0.54 -6.25 -10.65
N PRO A 40 0.31 -7.11 -11.65
CA PRO A 40 -0.58 -6.90 -12.82
C PRO A 40 -2.05 -6.78 -12.42
N LYS A 41 -2.95 -6.38 -13.35
CA LYS A 41 -4.41 -6.34 -13.08
C LYS A 41 -5.09 -7.68 -13.19
N GLU A 42 -4.45 -8.61 -13.88
CA GLU A 42 -4.97 -9.94 -14.15
C GLU A 42 -3.89 -10.94 -13.79
N LEU A 43 -4.31 -12.08 -13.24
CA LEU A 43 -3.43 -13.18 -12.94
C LEU A 43 -3.44 -14.17 -14.10
N PRO A 44 -2.28 -14.75 -14.45
CA PRO A 44 -2.28 -15.88 -15.38
C PRO A 44 -3.02 -17.06 -14.77
N ALA A 45 -3.60 -17.91 -15.63
CA ALA A 45 -4.23 -19.14 -15.17
C ALA A 45 -3.21 -20.04 -14.45
N ALA A 46 -3.64 -20.66 -13.35
CA ALA A 46 -2.89 -21.68 -12.64
C ALA A 46 -3.34 -23.08 -13.06
N LYS A 47 -2.54 -24.10 -12.74
CA LYS A 47 -2.84 -25.49 -13.05
C LYS A 47 -2.69 -26.36 -11.80
N VAL A 48 -3.67 -27.22 -11.54
CA VAL A 48 -3.66 -28.17 -10.41
C VAL A 48 -2.37 -28.99 -10.42
N GLY A 49 -1.75 -29.14 -9.25
CA GLY A 49 -0.53 -29.92 -9.08
C GLY A 49 0.73 -29.31 -9.71
N SER A 50 0.63 -28.16 -10.37
CA SER A 50 1.77 -27.46 -10.98
C SER A 50 2.21 -26.28 -10.11
N PRO A 51 3.52 -26.03 -9.95
CA PRO A 51 4.00 -24.83 -9.26
C PRO A 51 3.48 -23.56 -9.91
N TYR A 52 2.97 -22.67 -9.06
CA TYR A 52 2.55 -21.34 -9.42
C TYR A 52 3.46 -20.33 -8.70
N ASP A 53 4.01 -19.37 -9.43
CA ASP A 53 4.87 -18.31 -8.91
C ASP A 53 4.64 -17.03 -9.72
N VAL A 54 3.84 -16.12 -9.16
CA VAL A 54 3.50 -14.86 -9.80
C VAL A 54 3.85 -13.71 -8.88
N ARG A 55 4.65 -12.79 -9.39
CA ARG A 55 4.98 -11.52 -8.75
C ARG A 55 3.78 -10.57 -8.83
N ILE A 56 3.47 -9.94 -7.71
CA ILE A 56 2.55 -8.81 -7.64
C ILE A 56 3.28 -7.60 -7.09
N ASP A 57 3.11 -6.45 -7.72
CA ASP A 57 3.70 -5.17 -7.36
C ASP A 57 2.62 -4.22 -6.85
N VAL A 58 2.96 -3.40 -5.86
CA VAL A 58 2.17 -2.26 -5.42
C VAL A 58 2.89 -1.00 -5.90
N ILE A 59 2.44 -0.47 -7.02
CA ILE A 59 2.98 0.74 -7.63
C ILE A 59 2.39 1.99 -6.97
N ASN A 60 2.97 3.16 -7.25
CA ASN A 60 2.52 4.46 -6.72
C ASN A 60 2.52 4.59 -5.18
N ALA A 61 3.00 3.57 -4.46
CA ALA A 61 3.22 3.65 -3.03
C ALA A 61 4.29 4.70 -2.70
N SER A 62 3.85 5.79 -2.06
CA SER A 62 4.70 6.92 -1.63
C SER A 62 5.61 6.55 -0.45
N THR A 63 5.25 5.51 0.30
CA THR A 63 6.03 4.92 1.38
C THR A 63 6.18 3.41 1.17
N PRO A 64 7.13 2.73 1.86
CA PRO A 64 7.26 1.28 1.74
C PRO A 64 5.97 0.55 2.09
N VAL A 65 5.71 -0.57 1.43
CA VAL A 65 4.56 -1.43 1.71
C VAL A 65 4.83 -2.21 2.99
N GLY A 66 3.94 -2.10 3.96
CA GLY A 66 4.05 -2.84 5.22
C GLY A 66 3.61 -4.29 5.09
N ARG A 67 2.48 -4.53 4.41
CA ARG A 67 1.93 -5.88 4.22
C ARG A 67 1.19 -5.99 2.91
N ILE A 68 1.21 -7.20 2.34
CA ILE A 68 0.29 -7.66 1.31
C ILE A 68 -0.32 -8.97 1.81
N LEU A 69 -1.66 -9.04 1.83
CA LEU A 69 -2.41 -10.15 2.41
C LEU A 69 -3.63 -10.48 1.54
N ASP A 70 -4.08 -11.73 1.56
CA ASP A 70 -5.39 -12.11 1.05
C ASP A 70 -6.49 -11.93 2.10
N ASP A 71 -7.71 -11.72 1.61
CA ASP A 71 -8.89 -11.58 2.45
C ASP A 71 -9.36 -12.94 2.99
N PRO A 72 -9.67 -13.07 4.29
CA PRO A 72 -10.14 -14.34 4.85
C PRO A 72 -11.48 -14.85 4.29
N GLU A 73 -12.36 -13.96 3.79
CA GLU A 73 -13.65 -14.31 3.18
C GLU A 73 -13.51 -14.61 1.68
N ARG A 74 -12.49 -14.03 1.03
CA ARG A 74 -12.13 -14.27 -0.38
C ARG A 74 -10.64 -14.62 -0.54
N PRO A 75 -10.18 -15.74 0.06
CA PRO A 75 -8.77 -16.08 0.13
C PRO A 75 -8.26 -16.66 -1.19
N LEU A 76 -6.94 -16.80 -1.29
CA LEU A 76 -6.33 -17.62 -2.34
C LEU A 76 -6.82 -19.09 -2.25
N PRO A 77 -6.92 -19.81 -3.39
CA PRO A 77 -7.31 -21.21 -3.38
C PRO A 77 -6.27 -22.06 -2.62
N LYS A 78 -6.73 -23.20 -2.10
CA LYS A 78 -5.88 -24.11 -1.33
C LYS A 78 -4.59 -24.47 -2.07
N GLY A 79 -3.49 -24.44 -1.32
CA GLY A 79 -2.15 -24.71 -1.82
C GLY A 79 -1.43 -23.49 -2.39
N LEU A 80 -2.12 -22.34 -2.55
CA LEU A 80 -1.51 -21.04 -2.83
C LEU A 80 -1.48 -20.15 -1.59
N SER A 81 -0.49 -19.28 -1.53
CA SER A 81 -0.35 -18.26 -0.47
C SER A 81 0.33 -17.01 -1.02
N ILE A 82 0.07 -15.87 -0.38
CA ILE A 82 0.80 -14.64 -0.64
C ILE A 82 2.02 -14.55 0.29
N ILE A 83 3.19 -14.40 -0.31
CA ILE A 83 4.46 -14.19 0.40
C ILE A 83 4.90 -12.75 0.15
N HIS A 84 4.99 -11.98 1.22
CA HIS A 84 5.44 -10.60 1.18
C HIS A 84 6.54 -10.37 2.21
N THR A 85 7.64 -9.78 1.78
CA THR A 85 8.69 -9.31 2.68
C THR A 85 8.38 -7.88 3.06
N GLU A 86 8.36 -7.58 4.35
CA GLU A 86 8.08 -6.23 4.85
C GLU A 86 8.96 -5.18 4.15
N ARG A 87 8.36 -4.03 3.83
CA ARG A 87 8.97 -2.88 3.14
C ARG A 87 9.24 -3.09 1.64
N GLU A 88 9.16 -4.30 1.11
CA GLU A 88 9.23 -4.53 -0.33
C GLU A 88 7.96 -4.03 -1.01
N LYS A 89 8.08 -3.39 -2.18
CA LYS A 89 6.91 -2.95 -2.96
C LYS A 89 6.23 -4.09 -3.72
N HIS A 90 6.61 -5.33 -3.46
CA HIS A 90 6.15 -6.48 -4.22
C HIS A 90 6.07 -7.73 -3.33
N GLY A 91 5.15 -8.62 -3.68
CA GLY A 91 5.01 -9.95 -3.10
C GLY A 91 4.89 -11.00 -4.20
N PHE A 92 4.71 -12.25 -3.78
CA PHE A 92 4.55 -13.38 -4.69
C PHE A 92 3.39 -14.26 -4.26
N ILE A 93 2.46 -14.51 -5.18
CA ILE A 93 1.48 -15.58 -5.02
C ILE A 93 2.20 -16.87 -5.42
N ARG A 94 2.41 -17.76 -4.44
CA ARG A 94 3.21 -18.97 -4.62
C ARG A 94 2.56 -20.20 -4.01
N GLY A 95 2.83 -21.34 -4.65
CA GLY A 95 2.50 -22.65 -4.14
C GLY A 95 2.08 -23.61 -5.25
N VAL A 96 1.26 -24.60 -4.90
CA VAL A 96 0.74 -25.60 -5.84
C VAL A 96 -0.76 -25.71 -5.60
N PRO A 97 -1.62 -25.25 -6.53
CA PRO A 97 -3.05 -25.28 -6.31
C PRO A 97 -3.57 -26.73 -6.32
N GLU A 98 -4.50 -27.01 -5.42
CA GLU A 98 -5.00 -28.37 -5.17
C GLU A 98 -6.31 -28.70 -5.91
N GLN A 99 -7.06 -27.69 -6.33
CA GLN A 99 -8.40 -27.86 -6.89
C GLN A 99 -8.64 -26.89 -8.06
N ALA A 100 -9.20 -27.41 -9.15
CA ALA A 100 -9.61 -26.63 -10.30
C ALA A 100 -10.89 -25.83 -10.01
N GLY A 101 -11.01 -24.66 -10.64
CA GLY A 101 -12.14 -23.76 -10.48
C GLY A 101 -11.79 -22.31 -10.79
N THR A 102 -12.80 -21.46 -10.78
CA THR A 102 -12.64 -20.00 -10.87
C THR A 102 -12.84 -19.41 -9.48
N TYR A 103 -11.84 -18.68 -9.01
CA TYR A 103 -11.81 -18.11 -7.67
C TYR A 103 -11.80 -16.58 -7.75
N GLU A 104 -12.73 -15.96 -7.02
CA GLU A 104 -12.69 -14.52 -6.77
C GLU A 104 -11.81 -14.27 -5.54
N VAL A 105 -10.59 -13.78 -5.77
CA VAL A 105 -9.58 -13.58 -4.73
C VAL A 105 -9.42 -12.09 -4.48
N LEU A 106 -9.52 -11.67 -3.22
CA LEU A 106 -9.28 -10.28 -2.83
C LEU A 106 -7.94 -10.16 -2.13
N LEU A 107 -7.08 -9.26 -2.61
CA LEU A 107 -5.84 -8.90 -1.95
C LEU A 107 -5.89 -7.46 -1.44
N TYR A 108 -5.26 -7.23 -0.29
CA TYR A 108 -5.03 -5.91 0.29
C TYR A 108 -3.54 -5.63 0.44
N ALA A 109 -3.16 -4.37 0.24
CA ALA A 109 -1.88 -3.83 0.62
C ALA A 109 -2.06 -2.63 1.53
N SER A 110 -1.15 -2.49 2.49
CA SER A 110 -1.06 -1.29 3.34
C SER A 110 0.35 -0.75 3.34
N THR A 111 0.53 0.56 3.24
CA THR A 111 1.83 1.22 3.34
C THR A 111 2.07 1.80 4.72
N PHE A 112 3.33 2.02 5.08
CA PHE A 112 3.66 2.67 6.36
C PHE A 112 3.21 4.14 6.36
N GLY A 113 2.59 4.54 7.47
CA GLY A 113 2.44 5.94 7.81
C GLY A 113 3.75 6.50 8.36
N THR A 114 4.16 7.67 7.88
CA THR A 114 5.27 8.43 8.48
C THR A 114 4.73 9.76 8.98
N GLN A 115 4.99 10.85 8.27
CA GLN A 115 4.45 12.17 8.57
C GLN A 115 2.95 12.28 8.23
N CYS A 116 2.45 11.30 7.47
CA CYS A 116 1.05 11.16 7.10
C CYS A 116 0.62 9.72 7.19
N VAL A 117 -0.69 9.52 7.28
CA VAL A 117 -1.32 8.20 7.38
C VAL A 117 -0.86 7.28 6.24
N GLY A 118 -0.73 5.99 6.56
CA GLY A 118 -0.50 4.96 5.57
C GLY A 118 -1.63 4.92 4.55
N GLN A 119 -1.31 4.47 3.34
CA GLN A 119 -2.28 4.30 2.27
C GLN A 119 -2.64 2.82 2.13
N TYR A 120 -3.82 2.56 1.59
CA TYR A 120 -4.31 1.22 1.31
C TYR A 120 -4.53 1.05 -0.18
N ALA A 121 -4.37 -0.18 -0.66
CA ALA A 121 -4.79 -0.58 -1.98
C ALA A 121 -5.48 -1.94 -1.86
N GLU A 122 -6.46 -2.17 -2.73
CA GLU A 122 -7.16 -3.45 -2.83
C GLU A 122 -7.34 -3.82 -4.29
N ILE A 123 -7.42 -5.12 -4.57
CA ILE A 123 -7.74 -5.63 -5.89
C ILE A 123 -8.45 -6.97 -5.77
N THR A 124 -9.51 -7.15 -6.56
CA THR A 124 -10.17 -8.42 -6.74
C THR A 124 -9.71 -9.07 -8.04
N TYR A 125 -9.05 -10.21 -7.94
CA TYR A 125 -8.66 -11.03 -9.08
C TYR A 125 -9.70 -12.12 -9.35
N GLN A 126 -9.87 -12.45 -10.62
CA GLN A 126 -10.48 -13.70 -11.06
C GLN A 126 -9.32 -14.66 -11.39
N LEU A 127 -9.06 -15.62 -10.50
CA LEU A 127 -8.02 -16.63 -10.71
C LEU A 127 -8.66 -17.90 -11.28
N GLU A 128 -8.30 -18.24 -12.51
CA GLU A 128 -8.66 -19.52 -13.11
C GLU A 128 -7.62 -20.58 -12.73
N VAL A 129 -8.09 -21.71 -12.20
CA VAL A 129 -7.27 -22.90 -11.95
C VAL A 129 -7.79 -24.03 -12.82
N THR A 130 -6.99 -24.49 -13.77
CA THR A 130 -7.33 -25.60 -14.68
C THR A 130 -6.81 -26.94 -14.14
N GLU A 131 -7.33 -28.05 -14.66
CA GLU A 131 -6.77 -29.40 -14.45
C GLU A 131 -5.36 -29.56 -15.02
#